data_AF-A0A914XK55-F1
#
_entry.id   AF-A0A914XK55-F1
#
_cell.length_a   1.000
_cell.length_b   1.000
_cell.length_c   1.000
_cell.angle_alpha   90.00
_cell.angle_beta   90.00
_cell.angle_gamma   90.00
#
_symmetry.space_group_name_H-M   'P 1'
#
loop_
_entity.id
_entity.type
_entity.pdbx_description
1 polymer ?
#
loop_
_entity_poly.entity_id
_entity_poly.type
_entity_poly.pdbx_seq_one_letter_code
_entity_poly.pdbx_strand_id
1 'polypeptide(L)' 'MGLMWSICGSGSEVESREERYKVDANGNDEPPRTYSWDRRGDQDPKNYIFDGIENNTVGKLPGQIDGQQFIIQNCNVRF' A
#
# COMPACT_ATOMS: atom_id res chain seq x y z
N MET A 1 17.18 55.01 -11.58
CA MET A 1 17.82 53.83 -12.18
C MET A 1 18.28 52.92 -11.05
N GLY A 2 17.79 51.68 -11.02
CA GLY A 2 18.33 50.58 -10.21
C GLY A 2 18.10 50.64 -8.70
N LEU A 3 17.06 49.95 -8.22
CA LEU A 3 17.19 49.07 -7.06
C LEU A 3 16.37 47.80 -7.35
N MET A 4 17.12 46.76 -7.69
CA MET A 4 16.66 45.38 -7.77
C MET A 4 16.62 44.85 -6.34
N TRP A 5 15.43 44.58 -5.80
CA TRP A 5 15.27 43.76 -4.61
C TRP A 5 14.73 42.39 -5.04
N SER A 6 15.66 41.45 -5.09
CA SER A 6 15.40 40.02 -4.96
C SER A 6 14.63 39.75 -3.67
N ILE A 7 13.52 39.04 -3.78
CA ILE A 7 13.07 38.14 -2.72
C ILE A 7 13.18 36.73 -3.31
N CYS A 8 14.34 36.11 -3.06
CA CYS A 8 14.45 34.66 -3.04
C CYS A 8 14.08 34.24 -1.60
N GLY A 9 13.13 33.33 -1.47
CA GLY A 9 12.59 32.81 -0.21
C GLY A 9 11.07 32.83 -0.25
N SER A 10 10.34 31.75 -0.05
CA SER A 10 10.72 30.51 0.63
C SER A 10 9.49 29.61 0.65
N GLY A 11 9.68 28.30 0.48
CA GLY A 11 8.74 27.29 0.95
C GLY A 11 7.58 27.00 -0.01
N SER A 12 7.69 25.88 -0.70
CA SER A 12 6.54 25.03 -0.93
C SER A 12 5.93 24.69 0.43
N GLU A 13 4.83 25.34 0.82
CA GLU A 13 3.99 24.85 1.90
C GLU A 13 3.28 23.60 1.40
N VAL A 14 4.01 22.50 1.48
CA VAL A 14 3.47 21.14 1.41
C VAL A 14 2.68 20.99 2.70
N GLU A 15 1.44 21.51 2.72
CA GLU A 15 0.50 21.24 3.80
C GLU A 15 0.41 19.72 3.93
N SER A 16 0.95 19.23 5.03
CA SER A 16 1.30 17.83 5.15
C SER A 16 0.00 17.05 5.26
N ARG A 17 -0.12 15.94 4.53
CA ARG A 17 -1.35 15.12 4.48
C ARG A 17 -1.83 14.68 5.87
N GLU A 18 -0.94 14.66 6.86
CA GLU A 18 -1.24 14.42 8.28
C GLU A 18 -1.96 15.59 8.98
N GLU A 19 -1.83 16.84 8.52
CA GLU A 19 -2.52 18.00 9.10
C GLU A 19 -4.01 18.02 8.75
N ARG A 20 -4.37 17.60 7.52
CA ARG A 20 -5.78 17.40 7.12
C ARG A 20 -6.52 16.34 7.95
N TYR A 21 -5.80 15.48 8.66
CA TYR A 21 -6.37 14.44 9.54
C TYR A 21 -6.66 14.96 10.96
N LYS A 22 -6.10 16.12 11.36
CA LYS A 22 -6.28 16.69 12.71
C LYS A 22 -7.35 17.79 12.80
N VAL A 23 -7.90 18.22 11.67
CA VAL A 23 -8.86 19.35 11.57
C VAL A 23 -10.29 18.96 12.00
N ASP A 24 -10.52 17.71 12.38
CA ASP A 24 -11.81 17.22 12.86
C ASP A 24 -12.01 17.47 14.38
N ALA A 25 -10.96 17.90 15.09
CA ALA A 25 -10.95 18.06 16.55
C ALA A 25 -11.64 19.35 17.05
N ASN A 26 -12.71 19.80 16.39
CA ASN A 26 -13.64 20.79 16.92
C ASN A 26 -15.00 20.12 17.21
N GLY A 27 -15.06 19.43 18.35
CA GLY A 27 -16.29 19.27 19.12
C GLY A 27 -17.35 18.29 18.60
N ASN A 28 -16.98 17.25 17.85
CA ASN A 28 -17.85 16.10 17.67
C ASN A 28 -17.03 14.82 17.79
N ASP A 29 -17.45 13.92 18.68
CA ASP A 29 -16.84 12.60 18.96
C ASP A 29 -17.02 11.61 17.79
N GLU A 30 -16.76 12.02 16.55
CA GLU A 30 -16.91 11.18 15.36
C GLU A 30 -15.60 10.44 15.07
N PRO A 31 -15.62 9.11 14.89
CA PRO A 31 -14.41 8.35 14.61
C PRO A 31 -13.78 8.81 13.29
N PRO A 32 -12.44 8.76 13.20
CA PRO A 32 -11.73 9.26 12.02
C PRO A 32 -12.19 8.56 10.75
N ARG A 33 -12.23 9.33 9.64
CA ARG A 33 -12.64 8.83 8.32
C ARG A 33 -11.81 7.60 7.96
N THR A 34 -12.46 6.44 7.93
CA THR A 34 -11.84 5.17 7.51
C THR A 34 -12.12 4.93 6.04
N TYR A 35 -11.08 4.77 5.25
CA TYR A 35 -11.18 4.52 3.81
C TYR A 35 -11.13 3.02 3.51
N SER A 36 -11.64 2.63 2.34
CA SER A 36 -11.70 1.22 1.92
C SER A 36 -10.33 0.52 1.86
N TRP A 37 -9.24 1.28 1.80
CA TRP A 37 -7.87 0.77 1.80
C TRP A 37 -7.25 0.63 3.20
N ASP A 38 -7.87 1.20 4.25
CA ASP A 38 -7.45 1.03 5.65
C ASP A 38 -7.87 -0.33 6.21
N ARG A 39 -8.86 -0.97 5.58
CA ARG A 39 -9.42 -2.26 6.01
C ARG A 39 -8.84 -3.46 5.25
N ARG A 40 -7.65 -3.32 4.66
CA ARG A 40 -7.01 -4.45 3.99
C ARG A 40 -6.71 -5.51 5.05
N GLY A 41 -7.25 -6.71 4.88
CA GLY A 41 -6.86 -7.86 5.68
C GLY A 41 -5.37 -8.10 5.51
N ASP A 42 -4.71 -8.59 6.56
CA ASP A 42 -3.30 -8.95 6.47
C ASP A 42 -3.17 -10.13 5.50
N GLN A 43 -2.67 -9.87 4.29
CA GLN A 43 -2.43 -10.87 3.27
C GLN A 43 -0.94 -11.11 3.18
N ASP A 44 -0.47 -12.19 3.82
CA ASP A 44 0.94 -12.56 3.77
C ASP A 44 1.31 -12.94 2.32
N PRO A 45 2.30 -12.24 1.71
CA PRO A 45 2.75 -12.53 0.35
C PRO A 45 3.17 -13.99 0.14
N LYS A 46 3.65 -14.69 1.16
CA LYS A 46 4.08 -16.08 1.08
C LYS A 46 2.96 -17.05 0.69
N ASN A 47 1.72 -16.72 1.04
CA ASN A 47 0.57 -17.57 0.72
C ASN A 47 0.28 -17.62 -0.78
N TYR A 48 0.86 -16.69 -1.54
CA TYR A 48 0.67 -16.50 -2.98
C TYR A 48 1.93 -16.85 -3.77
N ILE A 49 2.89 -17.56 -3.16
CA ILE A 49 4.12 -17.97 -3.82
C ILE A 49 4.23 -19.49 -3.79
N PHE A 50 4.41 -20.09 -4.96
CA PHE A 50 4.93 -21.45 -5.11
C PHE A 50 6.41 -21.36 -5.46
N ASP A 51 7.27 -21.84 -4.56
CA ASP A 51 8.73 -21.81 -4.69
C ASP A 51 9.32 -23.19 -4.42
N GLY A 52 10.27 -23.63 -5.25
CA GLY A 52 11.07 -24.84 -4.99
C GLY A 52 10.30 -26.16 -5.09
N ILE A 53 9.26 -26.22 -5.91
CA ILE A 53 8.44 -27.43 -6.05
C ILE A 53 9.07 -28.37 -7.08
N GLU A 54 9.52 -29.53 -6.62
CA GLU A 54 10.11 -30.58 -7.46
C GLU A 54 9.21 -31.83 -7.48
N ASN A 55 8.85 -32.28 -8.69
CA ASN A 55 8.13 -33.54 -8.94
C ASN A 55 6.82 -33.73 -8.14
N ASN A 56 6.17 -32.64 -7.73
CA ASN A 56 4.94 -32.65 -6.95
C ASN A 56 3.85 -31.84 -7.64
N THR A 57 2.61 -32.29 -7.49
CA THR A 57 1.42 -31.56 -7.94
C THR A 57 0.82 -30.80 -6.77
N VAL A 58 0.78 -29.47 -6.87
CA VAL A 58 0.16 -28.59 -5.87
C VAL A 58 -0.92 -27.73 -6.52
N GLY A 59 -1.88 -27.28 -5.71
CA GLY A 59 -2.95 -26.41 -6.17
C GLY A 59 -3.55 -25.60 -5.02
N LYS A 60 -4.23 -24.51 -5.39
CA LYS A 60 -5.02 -23.68 -4.47
C LYS A 60 -6.50 -23.96 -4.69
N LEU A 61 -7.27 -23.99 -3.61
CA LEU A 61 -8.72 -24.14 -3.68
C LEU A 61 -9.38 -22.85 -4.19
N PRO A 62 -10.61 -22.93 -4.75
CA PRO A 62 -11.40 -21.75 -5.05
C PRO A 62 -11.51 -20.85 -3.81
N GLY A 63 -11.31 -19.55 -3.98
CA GLY A 63 -11.36 -18.60 -2.86
C GLY A 63 -10.05 -18.43 -2.07
N GLN A 64 -8.94 -19.07 -2.47
CA GLN A 64 -7.65 -18.87 -1.79
C GLN A 64 -6.78 -17.79 -2.42
N ILE A 65 -6.97 -17.52 -3.71
CA ILE A 65 -6.21 -16.50 -4.45
C ILE A 65 -6.92 -15.14 -4.42
N ASP A 66 -8.26 -15.11 -4.47
CA ASP A 66 -9.11 -13.92 -4.32
C ASP A 66 -8.64 -12.67 -5.09
N GLY A 67 -8.11 -12.87 -6.30
CA GLY A 67 -7.65 -11.77 -7.17
C GLY A 67 -6.31 -11.16 -6.77
N GLN A 68 -5.56 -11.76 -5.84
CA GLN A 68 -4.22 -11.33 -5.48
C GLN A 68 -3.17 -11.81 -6.47
N GLN A 69 -2.03 -11.11 -6.48
CA GLN A 69 -0.90 -11.47 -7.32
C GLN A 69 -0.29 -12.80 -6.85
N PHE A 70 -0.15 -13.75 -7.78
CA PHE A 70 0.39 -15.08 -7.51
C PHE A 70 1.71 -15.29 -8.28
N ILE A 71 2.71 -15.88 -7.63
CA ILE A 71 4.06 -16.08 -8.16
C ILE A 71 4.41 -17.57 -8.13
N ILE A 72 5.01 -18.05 -9.23
CA ILE A 72 5.54 -19.42 -9.34
C ILE A 72 7.01 -19.30 -9.75
N GLN A 73 7.91 -19.83 -8.92
CA GLN A 73 9.35 -19.75 -9.13
C GLN A 73 10.07 -21.04 -8.70
N ASN A 74 11.24 -21.31 -9.29
CA ASN A 74 12.08 -22.49 -8.99
C ASN A 74 11.33 -23.84 -8.98
N CYS A 75 10.30 -24.00 -9.81
CA CYS A 75 9.60 -25.27 -9.95
C CYS A 75 10.30 -26.13 -11.01
N ASN A 76 10.52 -27.42 -10.71
CA ASN A 76 11.11 -28.37 -11.65
C ASN A 76 10.20 -29.60 -11.80
N VAL A 77 9.79 -29.85 -13.04
CA VAL A 77 9.09 -31.09 -13.41
C VAL A 77 10.06 -31.86 -14.31
N ARG A 78 10.76 -32.86 -13.74
CA ARG A 78 11.54 -33.80 -14.55
C ARG A 78 10.60 -34.87 -15.10
N PHE A 79 10.52 -34.95 -16.42
CA PHE A 79 9.89 -36.06 -17.14
C PHE A 79 10.91 -37.15 -17.43
#